data_AF-A0A3D6BSY8-F1
#
_entry.id   AF-A0A3D6BSY8-F1
#
_cell.length_a   1.000
_cell.length_b   1.000
_cell.length_c   1.000
_cell.angle_alpha   90.00
_cell.angle_beta   90.00
_cell.angle_gamma   90.00
#
_symmetry.space_group_name_H-M   'P 1'
#
loop_
_entity.id
_entity.type
_entity.pdbx_description
1 polymer ?
#
loop_
_entity_poly.entity_id
_entity_poly.type
_entity_poly.pdbx_seq_one_letter_code
_entity_poly.pdbx_strand_id
1 'polypeptide(L)' 'IYKSQLDLLLPGSILFPAEGEGRNAVYAATKGWQVDAFDISDAGKTKATQLAKEYQ' A
#
# COMPACT_ATOMS: atom_id res chain seq x y z
N ILE A 1 12.19 -6.64 -4.80
CA ILE A 1 11.95 -7.87 -4.00
C ILE A 1 10.46 -8.01 -3.67
N TYR A 2 9.84 -7.06 -2.95
CA TYR A 2 8.41 -7.12 -2.62
C TYR A 2 7.47 -7.16 -3.84
N LYS A 3 7.63 -6.20 -4.76
CA LYS A 3 6.76 -6.03 -5.95
C LYS A 3 6.68 -7.29 -6.84
N SER A 4 7.82 -7.90 -7.11
CA SER A 4 7.93 -9.10 -7.96
C SER A 4 7.30 -10.35 -7.35
N GLN A 5 7.19 -10.43 -6.02
CA GLN A 5 6.51 -11.54 -5.37
C GLN A 5 5.00 -11.31 -5.34
N LEU A 6 4.59 -10.07 -5.10
CA LEU A 6 3.17 -9.68 -5.12
C LEU A 6 2.51 -9.93 -6.48
N ASP A 7 3.24 -9.67 -7.57
CA ASP A 7 2.77 -9.88 -8.94
C ASP A 7 2.57 -11.37 -9.31
N LEU A 8 3.11 -12.31 -8.51
CA LEU A 8 2.93 -13.76 -8.73
C LEU A 8 1.73 -14.33 -7.98
N LEU A 9 1.11 -13.55 -7.11
CA LEU A 9 0.03 -13.99 -6.24
C LEU A 9 -1.31 -13.49 -6.78
N LEU A 10 -2.37 -14.29 -6.58
CA LEU A 10 -3.73 -13.84 -6.87
C LEU A 10 -4.14 -12.79 -5.84
N PRO A 11 -4.65 -11.62 -6.26
CA PRO A 11 -5.08 -10.58 -5.35
C PRO A 11 -6.18 -11.07 -4.39
N GLY A 12 -5.98 -10.76 -3.11
CA GLY A 12 -6.96 -10.94 -2.04
C GLY A 12 -6.91 -9.72 -1.11
N SER A 13 -6.85 -9.97 0.19
CA SER A 13 -6.67 -8.91 1.19
C SER A 13 -5.23 -8.92 1.73
N ILE A 14 -4.67 -7.74 1.98
CA ILE A 14 -3.31 -7.57 2.49
C ILE A 14 -3.22 -6.44 3.51
N LEU A 15 -2.45 -6.65 4.57
CA LEU A 15 -2.22 -5.69 5.65
C LEU A 15 -0.76 -5.24 5.67
N PHE A 16 -0.53 -3.92 5.64
CA PHE A 16 0.78 -3.29 5.77
C PHE A 16 0.92 -2.55 7.10
N PRO A 17 1.55 -3.17 8.12
CA PRO A 17 1.87 -2.48 9.37
C PRO A 17 3.12 -1.61 9.21
N ALA A 18 3.14 -0.46 9.90
CA ALA A 18 4.26 0.49 9.89
C ALA A 18 4.69 0.91 8.47
N GLU A 19 3.70 1.19 7.63
CA GLU A 19 3.90 1.39 6.19
C GLU A 19 4.57 2.75 5.83
N GLY A 20 4.64 3.69 6.77
CA GLY A 20 5.22 5.01 6.56
C GLY A 20 4.50 5.80 5.47
N GLU A 21 5.17 6.04 4.34
CA GLU A 21 4.65 6.86 3.23
C GLU A 21 3.70 6.11 2.27
N GLY A 22 3.37 4.84 2.51
CA GLY A 22 2.31 4.15 1.74
C GLY A 22 2.73 3.54 0.41
N ARG A 23 4.02 3.49 0.06
CA ARG A 23 4.46 3.13 -1.31
C ARG A 23 4.16 1.68 -1.68
N ASN A 24 4.24 0.76 -0.73
CA ASN A 24 3.93 -0.65 -0.99
C ASN A 24 2.41 -0.87 -0.99
N ALA A 25 1.72 -0.21 -0.06
CA ALA A 25 0.26 -0.24 0.03
C ALA A 25 -0.40 0.29 -1.26
N VAL A 26 0.03 1.45 -1.76
CA VAL A 26 -0.48 2.02 -3.01
C VAL A 26 -0.17 1.11 -4.19
N TYR A 27 1.06 0.59 -4.27
CA TYR A 27 1.41 -0.35 -5.33
C TYR A 27 0.51 -1.60 -5.31
N ALA A 28 0.29 -2.23 -4.15
CA ALA A 28 -0.60 -3.37 -4.04
C ALA A 28 -2.04 -3.03 -4.45
N ALA A 29 -2.54 -1.86 -4.05
CA ALA A 29 -3.86 -1.40 -4.44
C ALA A 29 -3.98 -1.27 -5.97
N THR A 30 -2.96 -0.71 -6.65
CA THR A 30 -2.94 -0.65 -8.13
C THR A 30 -2.89 -2.03 -8.81
N LYS A 31 -2.53 -3.07 -8.07
CA LYS A 31 -2.50 -4.46 -8.54
C LYS A 31 -3.80 -5.22 -8.21
N GLY A 32 -4.83 -4.53 -7.73
CA GLY A 32 -6.15 -5.10 -7.46
C GLY A 32 -6.28 -5.74 -6.07
N TRP A 33 -5.31 -5.53 -5.18
CA TRP A 33 -5.42 -5.99 -3.80
C TRP A 33 -6.37 -5.12 -3.00
N GLN A 34 -7.12 -5.73 -2.09
CA GLN A 34 -7.76 -5.01 -0.99
C GLN A 34 -6.71 -4.73 0.08
N VAL A 35 -6.38 -3.47 0.28
CA VAL A 35 -5.24 -3.06 1.10
C VAL A 35 -5.71 -2.35 2.36
N ASP A 36 -5.27 -2.86 3.51
CA ASP A 36 -5.26 -2.15 4.78
C ASP A 36 -3.83 -1.74 5.13
N ALA A 37 -3.63 -0.51 5.58
CA ALA A 37 -2.31 -0.02 5.99
C ALA A 37 -2.42 0.92 7.17
N PHE A 38 -1.48 0.82 8.11
CA PHE A 38 -1.41 1.75 9.24
C PHE A 38 0.04 2.08 9.60
N ASP A 39 0.22 3.29 10.13
CA ASP A 39 1.48 3.78 10.65
C ASP A 39 1.19 4.70 11.84
N ILE A 40 2.15 4.83 12.77
CA ILE A 40 2.03 5.72 13.93
C ILE A 40 2.20 7.20 13.53
N SER A 41 2.83 7.47 12.39
CA SER A 41 3.13 8.81 11.89
C SER A 41 1.96 9.42 11.12
N ASP A 42 1.40 10.51 11.65
CA ASP A 42 0.40 11.32 10.94
C ASP A 42 0.94 11.88 9.60
N ALA A 43 2.22 12.23 9.55
CA ALA A 43 2.88 12.68 8.33
C ALA A 43 2.98 11.55 7.29
N GLY A 44 3.29 10.33 7.75
CA GLY A 44 3.29 9.12 6.92
C GLY A 44 1.90 8.85 6.33
N LYS A 45 0.87 8.84 7.18
CA LYS A 45 -0.53 8.68 6.77
C LYS A 45 -0.97 9.73 5.74
N THR A 46 -0.60 11.00 5.95
CA THR A 46 -0.94 12.09 5.03
C THR A 46 -0.31 11.87 3.66
N LYS A 47 1.00 11.54 3.61
CA LYS A 47 1.72 11.23 2.37
C LYS A 47 1.15 9.99 1.68
N ALA A 48 0.87 8.93 2.43
CA ALA A 48 0.26 7.71 1.90
C ALA A 48 -1.10 7.98 1.26
N THR A 49 -1.93 8.82 1.90
CA THR A 49 -3.25 9.20 1.38
C THR A 49 -3.12 10.06 0.11
N GLN A 50 -2.17 10.98 0.05
CA GLN A 50 -1.90 11.77 -1.15
C GLN A 50 -1.41 10.89 -2.29
N LEU A 51 -0.45 10.01 -2.02
CA LEU A 51 0.07 9.05 -2.99
C LEU A 51 -1.05 8.14 -3.50
N ALA A 52 -1.95 7.64 -2.64
CA ALA A 52 -3.08 6.83 -3.07
C ALA A 52 -3.99 7.56 -4.08
N LYS A 53 -4.23 8.86 -3.87
CA LYS A 53 -5.05 9.68 -4.79
C LYS A 53 -4.41 9.90 -6.15
N GLU A 54 -3.08 9.83 -6.26
CA GLU A 54 -2.39 9.96 -7.55
C GLU A 54 -2.53 8.70 -8.43
N TYR A 55 -2.88 7.56 -7.82
CA TYR A 55 -2.94 6.25 -8.47
C TYR A 55 -4.35 5.62 -8.46
N GLN A 56 -5.37 6.37 -8.02
CA GLN A 56 -6.80 6.02 -8.09
C GLN A 56 -7.50 6.85 -9.16
#